data_AF-A0A955NIT4-F1
#
_entry.id   AF-A0A955NIT4-F1
#
_cell.length_a   1.000
_cell.length_b   1.000
_cell.length_c   1.000
_cell.angle_alpha   90.00
_cell.angle_beta   90.00
_cell.angle_gamma   90.00
#
_symmetry.space_group_name_H-M   'P 1'
#
loop_
_entity.id
_entity.type
_entity.pdbx_description
1 polymer ?
#
loop_
_entity_poly.entity_id
_entity_poly.type
_entity_poly.pdbx_seq_one_letter_code
_entity_poly.pdbx_strand_id
1 'polypeptide(L)'
;FTGISLAMLFLSTNLYKLLEILMKVLIGLMVLSFLANLFYTGIRPLDFLKGFIPSFPEGSGDVARGMFPTTFSVVAALYAAHLAQGKKWRREDAGTAGKDAAVGIFMLFFISLIILSTAAGAFYGKEGIELGSAAQLSGALEGLFGSSARYIFCFGLAAAAFSSFLVNAMAGGGLLVDGLGMDKSFDRLPVKIGTTAALLIGMLIAMLALKTEFNPVTTILIAQAATLLAVPVCAVLLLLLANDRSVMGEMKNGPVVNGIAGIGFLVLCWMIWNTIGSIQAKFAALGAGG
;
A
#
# COMPACT_ATOMS: atom_id res chain seq x y z
N PHE A 1 -16.78 -8.39 3.10
CA PHE A 1 -16.25 -7.02 3.17
C PHE A 1 -17.13 -6.01 2.45
N THR A 2 -17.49 -6.21 1.18
CA THR A 2 -18.29 -5.26 0.37
C THR A 2 -19.56 -4.75 1.05
N GLY A 3 -20.41 -5.62 1.62
CA GLY A 3 -21.63 -5.17 2.32
C GLY A 3 -21.35 -4.28 3.54
N ILE A 4 -20.34 -4.62 4.33
CA ILE A 4 -19.90 -3.82 5.49
C ILE A 4 -19.30 -2.49 5.03
N SER A 5 -18.51 -2.50 3.93
CA SER A 5 -17.95 -1.29 3.32
C SER A 5 -19.04 -0.34 2.82
N LEU A 6 -20.09 -0.85 2.18
CA LEU A 6 -21.24 -0.04 1.74
C LEU A 6 -22.03 0.49 2.93
N ALA A 7 -22.32 -0.35 3.93
CA ALA A 7 -22.97 0.09 5.15
C ALA A 7 -22.17 1.22 5.82
N MET A 8 -20.85 1.07 5.96
CA MET A 8 -20.00 2.14 6.50
C MET A 8 -20.02 3.40 5.63
N LEU A 9 -19.89 3.28 4.31
CA LEU A 9 -19.88 4.42 3.39
C LEU A 9 -21.15 5.29 3.50
N PHE A 10 -22.30 4.67 3.77
CA PHE A 10 -23.60 5.37 3.87
C PHE A 10 -24.05 5.68 5.31
N LEU A 11 -23.72 4.87 6.32
CA LEU A 11 -24.13 5.10 7.72
C LEU A 11 -23.15 5.97 8.51
N SER A 12 -21.87 5.95 8.18
CA SER A 12 -20.88 6.65 9.01
C SER A 12 -20.65 8.07 8.55
N THR A 13 -21.07 9.04 9.38
CA THR A 13 -20.83 10.48 9.20
C THR A 13 -19.36 10.87 9.42
N ASN A 14 -18.50 9.95 9.89
CA ASN A 14 -17.07 10.21 10.18
C ASN A 14 -16.19 8.95 10.04
N LEU A 15 -16.34 8.17 8.97
CA LEU A 15 -15.53 6.96 8.70
C LEU A 15 -14.02 7.22 8.78
N TYR A 16 -13.61 8.36 8.20
CA TYR A 16 -12.22 8.80 8.18
C TYR A 16 -11.65 8.93 9.60
N LYS A 17 -12.40 9.55 10.52
CA LYS A 17 -11.96 9.77 11.90
C LYS A 17 -11.84 8.46 12.69
N LEU A 18 -12.74 7.50 12.42
CA LEU A 18 -12.67 6.16 13.02
C LEU A 18 -11.41 5.43 12.54
N LEU A 19 -11.17 5.41 11.22
CA LEU A 19 -9.97 4.79 10.64
C LEU A 19 -8.70 5.47 11.13
N GLU A 20 -8.69 6.80 11.24
CA GLU A 20 -7.56 7.58 11.73
C GLU A 20 -7.19 7.22 13.18
N ILE A 21 -8.18 7.13 14.08
CA ILE A 21 -7.94 6.72 15.48
C ILE A 21 -7.39 5.30 15.55
N LEU A 22 -7.97 4.38 14.79
CA LEU A 22 -7.53 2.98 14.75
C LEU A 22 -6.08 2.87 14.25
N MET A 23 -5.72 3.62 13.20
CA MET A 23 -4.35 3.68 12.69
C MET A 23 -3.38 4.28 13.72
N LYS A 24 -3.74 5.38 14.39
CA LYS A 24 -2.88 5.99 15.43
C LYS A 24 -2.59 5.01 16.57
N VAL A 25 -3.60 4.28 17.04
CA VAL A 25 -3.44 3.27 18.09
C VAL A 25 -2.54 2.13 17.61
N LEU A 26 -2.76 1.62 16.39
CA LEU A 26 -1.95 0.55 15.82
C LEU A 26 -0.48 0.95 15.69
N ILE A 27 -0.21 2.14 15.15
CA ILE A 27 1.15 2.68 15.00
C ILE A 27 1.81 2.84 16.37
N GLY A 28 1.10 3.39 17.35
CA GLY A 28 1.60 3.53 18.72
C GLY A 28 1.98 2.18 19.34
N LEU A 29 1.12 1.18 19.19
CA LEU A 29 1.40 -0.18 19.66
C LEU A 29 2.60 -0.80 18.94
N MET A 30 2.75 -0.59 17.63
CA MET A 30 3.89 -1.08 16.88
C MET A 30 5.21 -0.47 17.33
N VAL A 31 5.25 0.85 17.58
CA VAL A 31 6.43 1.53 18.11
C VAL A 31 6.82 0.96 19.48
N LEU A 32 5.85 0.74 20.37
CA LEU A 32 6.10 0.10 21.67
C LEU A 32 6.63 -1.33 21.51
N SER A 33 6.04 -2.11 20.61
CA SER A 33 6.49 -3.47 20.31
C SER A 33 7.92 -3.50 19.77
N PHE A 34 8.33 -2.54 18.94
CA PHE A 34 9.72 -2.45 18.48
C PHE A 34 10.69 -2.19 19.60
N LEU A 35 10.37 -1.22 20.47
CA LEU A 35 11.22 -0.89 21.60
C LEU A 35 11.36 -2.12 22.50
N ALA A 36 10.26 -2.81 22.81
CA ALA A 36 10.30 -4.07 23.53
C ALA A 36 11.13 -5.15 22.80
N ASN A 37 10.97 -5.28 21.49
CA ASN A 37 11.66 -6.25 20.66
C ASN A 37 13.18 -6.01 20.62
N LEU A 38 13.62 -4.75 20.54
CA LEU A 38 15.03 -4.38 20.57
C LEU A 38 15.72 -4.85 21.86
N PHE A 39 15.02 -4.82 23.00
CA PHE A 39 15.53 -5.33 24.26
C PHE A 39 15.43 -6.86 24.37
N TYR A 40 14.41 -7.48 23.78
CA TYR A 40 14.10 -8.90 23.99
C TYR A 40 14.77 -9.85 22.98
N THR A 41 14.94 -9.43 21.72
CA THR A 41 15.43 -10.33 20.65
C THR A 41 16.93 -10.48 20.57
N GLY A 42 17.70 -9.70 21.34
CA GLY A 42 19.16 -9.80 21.33
C GLY A 42 19.81 -9.44 19.99
N ILE A 43 19.08 -8.77 19.08
CA ILE A 43 19.65 -8.27 17.82
C ILE A 43 20.79 -7.33 18.18
N ARG A 44 22.01 -7.70 17.79
CA ARG A 44 23.19 -6.85 18.00
C ARG A 44 22.95 -5.52 17.27
N PRO A 45 23.05 -4.37 17.95
CA PRO A 45 22.84 -3.06 17.31
C PRO A 45 23.72 -2.88 16.07
N LEU A 46 24.92 -3.46 16.07
CA LEU A 46 25.84 -3.42 14.94
C LEU A 46 25.28 -4.13 13.69
N ASP A 47 24.64 -5.30 13.86
CA ASP A 47 24.10 -6.07 12.74
C ASP A 47 22.80 -5.44 12.21
N PHE A 48 22.02 -4.81 13.09
CA PHE A 48 20.90 -3.94 12.67
C PHE A 48 21.38 -2.75 11.84
N LEU A 49 22.44 -2.07 12.26
CA LEU A 49 23.00 -0.92 11.53
C LEU A 49 23.60 -1.32 10.18
N LYS A 50 24.21 -2.51 10.08
CA LYS A 50 24.67 -3.06 8.79
C LYS A 50 23.52 -3.23 7.80
N GLY A 51 22.29 -3.48 8.26
CA GLY A 51 21.11 -3.58 7.41
C GLY A 51 20.77 -2.28 6.65
N PHE A 52 21.29 -1.13 7.08
CA PHE A 52 21.14 0.13 6.35
C PHE A 52 22.14 0.28 5.18
N ILE A 53 23.13 -0.60 5.08
CA ILE A 53 24.06 -0.64 3.96
C ILE A 53 23.34 -1.31 2.78
N PRO A 54 23.09 -0.61 1.66
CA PRO A 54 22.38 -1.18 0.52
C PRO A 54 23.14 -2.39 -0.03
N SER A 55 22.53 -3.56 0.05
CA SER A 55 23.05 -4.80 -0.51
C SER A 55 21.89 -5.62 -1.08
N PHE A 56 22.19 -6.46 -2.07
CA PHE A 56 21.24 -7.44 -2.62
C PHE A 56 21.74 -8.85 -2.28
N PRO A 57 21.39 -9.39 -1.10
CA PRO A 57 21.71 -10.77 -0.74
C PRO A 57 21.11 -11.76 -1.75
N GLU A 58 21.81 -12.87 -1.98
CA GLU A 58 21.29 -13.96 -2.80
C GLU A 58 19.96 -14.47 -2.24
N GLY A 59 18.96 -14.68 -3.10
CA GLY A 59 17.62 -15.13 -2.71
C GLY A 59 16.68 -14.03 -2.17
N SER A 60 17.14 -12.80 -1.92
CA SER A 60 16.25 -11.71 -1.45
C SER A 60 15.52 -10.98 -2.58
N GLY A 61 15.88 -11.26 -3.83
CA GLY A 61 15.40 -10.55 -5.01
C GLY A 61 13.88 -10.58 -5.17
N ASP A 62 13.21 -11.69 -4.86
CA ASP A 62 11.74 -11.79 -4.97
C ASP A 62 11.00 -10.97 -3.92
N VAL A 63 11.47 -11.01 -2.66
CA VAL A 63 10.89 -10.22 -1.57
C VAL A 63 11.10 -8.74 -1.82
N ALA A 64 12.32 -8.34 -2.20
CA ALA A 64 12.62 -6.96 -2.55
C ALA A 64 11.73 -6.48 -3.70
N ARG A 65 11.64 -7.25 -4.79
CA ARG A 65 10.77 -6.93 -5.95
C ARG A 65 9.29 -6.83 -5.58
N GLY A 66 8.81 -7.61 -4.61
CA GLY A 66 7.44 -7.52 -4.10
C GLY A 66 7.16 -6.30 -3.22
N MET A 67 8.15 -5.84 -2.45
CA MET A 67 8.01 -4.69 -1.53
C MET A 67 8.08 -3.32 -2.22
N PHE A 68 8.82 -3.22 -3.32
CA PHE A 68 9.01 -1.95 -4.01
C PHE A 68 7.70 -1.35 -4.55
N PRO A 69 6.85 -2.07 -5.33
CA PRO A 69 5.61 -1.52 -5.90
C PRO A 69 4.57 -1.12 -4.85
N THR A 70 4.55 -1.80 -3.71
CA THR A 70 3.61 -1.51 -2.61
C THR A 70 4.02 -0.28 -1.81
N THR A 71 5.31 0.09 -1.85
CA THR A 71 5.85 1.25 -1.14
C THR A 71 5.89 2.50 -2.04
N PHE A 72 6.25 2.34 -3.31
CA PHE A 72 6.37 3.44 -4.27
C PHE A 72 5.07 3.64 -5.08
N SER A 73 3.99 4.03 -4.40
CA SER A 73 2.67 4.18 -5.03
C SER A 73 2.44 5.57 -5.62
N VAL A 74 2.56 5.68 -6.95
CA VAL A 74 2.26 6.92 -7.69
C VAL A 74 0.78 7.26 -7.67
N VAL A 75 -0.09 6.26 -7.67
CA VAL A 75 -1.56 6.46 -7.59
C VAL A 75 -1.91 7.12 -6.25
N ALA A 76 -1.27 6.70 -5.16
CA ALA A 76 -1.45 7.36 -3.86
C ALA A 76 -0.96 8.82 -3.88
N ALA A 77 0.15 9.10 -4.58
CA ALA A 77 0.66 10.46 -4.73
C ALA A 77 -0.32 11.36 -5.53
N LEU A 78 -0.93 10.84 -6.60
CA LEU A 78 -2.00 11.55 -7.31
C LEU A 78 -3.19 11.85 -6.40
N TYR A 79 -3.60 10.86 -5.62
CA TYR A 79 -4.74 11.00 -4.72
C TYR A 79 -4.48 11.94 -3.53
N ALA A 80 -3.21 12.15 -3.17
CA ALA A 80 -2.83 13.11 -2.13
C ALA A 80 -3.32 14.53 -2.45
N ALA A 81 -3.45 14.88 -3.75
CA ALA A 81 -4.03 16.16 -4.15
C ALA A 81 -5.51 16.29 -3.72
N HIS A 82 -6.30 15.23 -3.85
CA HIS A 82 -7.70 15.19 -3.38
C HIS A 82 -7.79 15.23 -1.86
N LEU A 83 -6.87 14.57 -1.16
CA LEU A 83 -6.80 14.64 0.31
C LEU A 83 -6.47 16.05 0.79
N ALA A 84 -5.53 16.75 0.13
CA ALA A 84 -5.19 18.13 0.43
C ALA A 84 -6.40 19.08 0.20
N GLN A 85 -7.15 18.86 -0.89
CA GLN A 85 -8.40 19.60 -1.14
C GLN A 85 -9.47 19.30 -0.09
N GLY A 86 -9.59 18.04 0.35
CA GLY A 86 -10.48 17.63 1.43
C GLY A 86 -10.14 18.31 2.77
N LYS A 87 -8.85 18.51 3.06
CA LYS A 87 -8.36 19.31 4.20
C LYS A 87 -8.52 20.82 4.01
N LYS A 88 -9.00 21.27 2.84
CA LYS A 88 -9.15 22.68 2.44
C LYS A 88 -7.84 23.47 2.46
N TRP A 89 -6.72 22.79 2.26
CA TRP A 89 -5.42 23.43 2.17
C TRP A 89 -5.32 24.33 0.95
N ARG A 90 -4.68 25.48 1.14
CA ARG A 90 -4.43 26.48 0.11
C ARG A 90 -2.98 26.48 -0.32
N ARG A 91 -2.63 27.32 -1.30
CA ARG A 91 -1.25 27.46 -1.79
C ARG A 91 -0.26 27.82 -0.67
N GLU A 92 -0.70 28.63 0.28
CA GLU A 92 0.08 29.01 1.47
C GLU A 92 0.41 27.82 2.40
N ASP A 93 -0.44 26.78 2.40
CA ASP A 93 -0.25 25.57 3.20
C ASP A 93 0.69 24.55 2.54
N ALA A 94 1.22 24.81 1.33
CA ALA A 94 2.03 23.85 0.60
C ALA A 94 3.23 23.32 1.41
N GLY A 95 3.87 24.19 2.19
CA GLY A 95 4.96 23.79 3.10
C GLY A 95 4.48 22.87 4.24
N THR A 96 3.30 23.15 4.80
CA THR A 96 2.66 22.32 5.83
C THR A 96 2.24 20.96 5.24
N ALA A 97 1.70 20.96 4.03
CA ALA A 97 1.34 19.74 3.30
C ALA A 97 2.54 18.85 3.02
N GLY A 98 3.66 19.45 2.60
CA GLY A 98 4.92 18.73 2.40
C GLY A 98 5.45 18.10 3.70
N LYS A 99 5.38 18.83 4.82
CA LYS A 99 5.79 18.31 6.14
C LYS A 99 4.87 17.18 6.61
N ASP A 100 3.55 17.32 6.46
CA ASP A 100 2.57 16.28 6.81
C ASP A 100 2.83 15.00 6.01
N ALA A 101 3.07 15.13 4.70
CA ALA A 101 3.44 14.00 3.85
C ALA A 101 4.77 13.35 4.28
N ALA A 102 5.80 14.15 4.60
CA ALA A 102 7.08 13.65 5.05
C ALA A 102 6.98 12.88 6.39
N VAL A 103 6.22 13.42 7.35
CA VAL A 103 5.95 12.73 8.63
C VAL A 103 5.20 11.42 8.39
N GLY A 104 4.22 11.42 7.50
CA GLY A 104 3.50 10.20 7.10
C GLY A 104 4.43 9.14 6.51
N ILE A 105 5.25 9.50 5.52
CA ILE A 105 6.22 8.59 4.89
C ILE A 105 7.23 8.06 5.91
N PHE A 106 7.72 8.92 6.80
CA PHE A 106 8.64 8.52 7.85
C PHE A 106 8.01 7.53 8.82
N MET A 107 6.75 7.74 9.23
CA MET A 107 6.02 6.76 10.04
C MET A 107 5.89 5.42 9.31
N LEU A 108 5.54 5.41 8.02
CA LEU A 108 5.47 4.18 7.22
C LEU A 108 6.81 3.44 7.19
N PHE A 109 7.90 4.18 6.97
CA PHE A 109 9.26 3.62 7.01
C PHE A 109 9.56 2.96 8.37
N PHE A 110 9.24 3.63 9.48
CA PHE A 110 9.43 3.08 10.81
C PHE A 110 8.60 1.82 11.01
N ILE A 111 7.31 1.82 10.66
CA ILE A 111 6.44 0.65 10.77
C ILE A 111 7.04 -0.56 10.01
N SER A 112 7.50 -0.35 8.78
CA SER A 112 8.14 -1.39 7.98
C SER A 112 9.44 -1.90 8.62
N LEU A 113 10.27 -0.99 9.14
CA LEU A 113 11.51 -1.34 9.83
C LEU A 113 11.25 -2.20 11.08
N ILE A 114 10.19 -1.89 11.83
CA ILE A 114 9.77 -2.64 13.01
C ILE A 114 9.31 -4.04 12.64
N ILE A 115 8.46 -4.16 11.62
CA ILE A 115 7.97 -5.46 11.15
C ILE A 115 9.15 -6.31 10.70
N LEU A 116 10.06 -5.75 9.89
CA LEU A 116 11.21 -6.47 9.37
C LEU A 116 12.17 -6.90 10.49
N SER A 117 12.43 -6.02 11.46
CA SER A 117 13.30 -6.32 12.61
C SER A 117 12.68 -7.38 13.53
N THR A 118 11.37 -7.30 13.76
CA THR A 118 10.63 -8.31 14.52
C THR A 118 10.67 -9.66 13.80
N ALA A 119 10.44 -9.67 12.50
CA ALA A 119 10.50 -10.89 11.70
C ALA A 119 11.91 -11.50 11.71
N ALA A 120 12.95 -10.65 11.62
CA ALA A 120 14.33 -11.08 11.73
C ALA A 120 14.61 -11.71 13.12
N GLY A 121 14.30 -11.01 14.22
CA GLY A 121 14.56 -11.53 15.56
C GLY A 121 13.72 -12.77 15.93
N ALA A 122 12.48 -12.86 15.43
CA ALA A 122 11.57 -13.94 15.79
C ALA A 122 11.77 -15.21 14.94
N PHE A 123 12.13 -15.08 13.66
CA PHE A 123 12.08 -16.16 12.69
C PHE A 123 13.39 -16.42 11.92
N TYR A 124 14.31 -15.45 11.83
CA TYR A 124 15.56 -15.64 11.08
C TYR A 124 16.45 -16.70 11.74
N GLY A 125 16.94 -17.65 10.96
CA GLY A 125 17.81 -18.74 11.43
C GLY A 125 17.09 -19.86 12.19
N LYS A 126 15.75 -19.85 12.27
CA LYS A 126 14.97 -20.97 12.82
C LYS A 126 14.57 -21.95 11.72
N GLU A 127 15.05 -23.19 11.82
CA GLU A 127 14.70 -24.26 10.90
C GLU A 127 13.25 -24.72 11.10
N GLY A 128 12.56 -25.09 10.01
CA GLY A 128 11.20 -25.65 10.05
C GLY A 128 10.04 -24.66 10.05
N ILE A 129 10.29 -23.34 9.94
CA ILE A 129 9.23 -22.32 9.86
C ILE A 129 9.05 -21.88 8.40
N GLU A 130 8.07 -22.46 7.71
CA GLU A 130 7.66 -21.98 6.38
C GLU A 130 6.58 -20.89 6.50
N LEU A 131 6.94 -19.66 6.11
CA LEU A 131 6.04 -18.50 6.12
C LEU A 131 5.54 -18.18 4.70
N GLY A 132 4.71 -19.06 4.14
CA GLY A 132 4.10 -18.86 2.82
C GLY A 132 2.71 -18.22 2.85
N SER A 133 2.07 -18.16 4.02
CA SER A 133 0.69 -17.69 4.16
C SER A 133 0.43 -16.98 5.49
N ALA A 134 -0.62 -16.16 5.53
CA ALA A 134 -1.08 -15.53 6.77
C ALA A 134 -1.47 -16.57 7.85
N ALA A 135 -1.99 -17.73 7.43
CA ALA A 135 -2.32 -18.83 8.33
C ALA A 135 -1.06 -19.39 9.01
N GLN A 136 -0.03 -19.70 8.23
CA GLN A 136 1.26 -20.18 8.77
C GLN A 136 1.90 -19.13 9.69
N LEU A 137 1.88 -17.86 9.31
CA LEU A 137 2.40 -16.78 10.16
C LEU A 137 1.62 -16.67 11.47
N SER A 138 0.29 -16.77 11.43
CA SER A 138 -0.54 -16.76 12.65
C SER A 138 -0.25 -17.93 13.58
N GLY A 139 0.03 -19.12 13.02
CA GLY A 139 0.41 -20.31 13.80
C GLY A 139 1.83 -20.19 14.38
N ALA A 140 2.76 -19.58 13.64
CA ALA A 140 4.09 -19.29 14.14
C ALA A 140 4.05 -18.28 15.32
N LEU A 141 3.17 -17.27 15.23
CA LEU A 141 2.94 -16.33 16.33
C LEU A 141 2.26 -17.00 17.54
N GLU A 142 1.33 -17.93 17.31
CA GLU A 142 0.73 -18.75 18.36
C GLU A 142 1.79 -19.54 19.14
N GLY A 143 2.75 -20.16 18.44
CA GLY A 143 3.85 -20.89 19.07
C GLY A 143 4.81 -20.03 19.90
N LEU A 144 4.95 -18.74 19.56
CA LEU A 144 5.87 -17.82 20.26
C LEU A 144 5.22 -17.05 21.40
N PHE A 145 3.95 -16.65 21.25
CA PHE A 145 3.27 -15.70 22.14
C PHE A 145 1.97 -16.26 22.74
N GLY A 146 1.62 -17.51 22.43
CA GLY A 146 0.43 -18.20 22.91
C GLY A 146 -0.81 -18.00 22.03
N SER A 147 -1.89 -18.69 22.37
CA SER A 147 -3.14 -18.76 21.58
C SER A 147 -3.79 -17.40 21.32
N SER A 148 -3.71 -16.47 22.28
CA SER A 148 -4.25 -15.11 22.13
C SER A 148 -3.59 -14.34 20.97
N ALA A 149 -2.31 -14.58 20.69
CA ALA A 149 -1.57 -13.87 19.64
C ALA A 149 -2.11 -14.16 18.24
N ARG A 150 -2.56 -15.41 17.98
CA ARG A 150 -3.20 -15.78 16.72
C ARG A 150 -4.48 -14.98 16.47
N TYR A 151 -5.35 -14.89 17.47
CA TYR A 151 -6.61 -14.16 17.34
C TYR A 151 -6.38 -12.67 17.14
N ILE A 152 -5.46 -12.07 17.90
CA ILE A 152 -5.07 -10.66 17.77
C ILE A 152 -4.49 -10.40 16.38
N PHE A 153 -3.59 -11.25 15.90
CA PHE A 153 -2.99 -11.13 14.57
C PHE A 153 -4.03 -11.25 13.46
N CYS A 154 -4.86 -12.30 13.48
CA CYS A 154 -5.89 -12.52 12.45
C CYS A 154 -6.91 -11.37 12.42
N PHE A 155 -7.33 -10.87 13.58
CA PHE A 155 -8.23 -9.73 13.67
C PHE A 155 -7.58 -8.45 13.15
N GLY A 156 -6.34 -8.17 13.56
CA GLY A 156 -5.57 -7.02 13.09
C GLY A 156 -5.33 -7.06 11.58
N LEU A 157 -4.97 -8.22 11.03
CA LEU A 157 -4.79 -8.44 9.59
C LEU A 157 -6.10 -8.22 8.83
N ALA A 158 -7.22 -8.75 9.32
CA ALA A 158 -8.53 -8.54 8.72
C ALA A 158 -8.95 -7.06 8.75
N ALA A 159 -8.73 -6.37 9.86
CA ALA A 159 -9.02 -4.94 10.01
C ALA A 159 -8.16 -4.09 9.07
N ALA A 160 -6.86 -4.37 8.96
CA ALA A 160 -5.94 -3.69 8.05
C ALA A 160 -6.34 -3.91 6.58
N ALA A 161 -6.65 -5.15 6.20
CA ALA A 161 -7.11 -5.50 4.85
C ALA A 161 -8.42 -4.79 4.50
N PHE A 162 -9.38 -4.77 5.43
CA PHE A 162 -10.66 -4.07 5.25
C PHE A 162 -10.48 -2.55 5.11
N SER A 163 -9.64 -1.94 5.94
CA SER A 163 -9.35 -0.50 5.87
C SER A 163 -8.72 -0.12 4.52
N SER A 164 -7.69 -0.84 4.10
CA SER A 164 -7.03 -0.61 2.81
C SER A 164 -7.99 -0.81 1.63
N PHE A 165 -8.80 -1.87 1.67
CA PHE A 165 -9.81 -2.14 0.66
C PHE A 165 -10.80 -0.97 0.49
N LEU A 166 -11.34 -0.45 1.59
CA LEU A 166 -12.28 0.67 1.56
C LEU A 166 -11.61 1.95 1.05
N VAL A 167 -10.43 2.30 1.56
CA VAL A 167 -9.71 3.53 1.16
C VAL A 167 -9.35 3.50 -0.32
N ASN A 168 -8.87 2.35 -0.83
CA ASN A 168 -8.55 2.19 -2.24
C ASN A 168 -9.81 2.28 -3.13
N ALA A 169 -10.95 1.73 -2.68
CA ALA A 169 -12.21 1.85 -3.42
C ALA A 169 -12.71 3.29 -3.47
N MET A 170 -12.58 4.05 -2.37
CA MET A 170 -12.90 5.48 -2.34
C MET A 170 -11.96 6.29 -3.24
N ALA A 171 -10.68 5.93 -3.28
CA ALA A 171 -9.72 6.56 -4.17
C ALA A 171 -10.06 6.33 -5.64
N GLY A 172 -10.31 5.08 -6.03
CA GLY A 172 -10.72 4.74 -7.38
C GLY A 172 -12.05 5.38 -7.78
N GLY A 173 -13.06 5.33 -6.90
CA GLY A 173 -14.36 5.96 -7.14
C GLY A 173 -14.28 7.48 -7.27
N GLY A 174 -13.48 8.13 -6.42
CA GLY A 174 -13.24 9.58 -6.48
C GLY A 174 -12.53 10.01 -7.77
N LEU A 175 -11.48 9.29 -8.18
CA LEU A 175 -10.77 9.55 -9.44
C LEU A 175 -11.66 9.34 -10.67
N LEU A 176 -12.53 8.32 -10.66
CA LEU A 176 -13.49 8.08 -11.74
C LEU A 176 -14.46 9.25 -11.89
N VAL A 177 -15.05 9.71 -10.77
CA VAL A 177 -16.02 10.81 -10.75
C VAL A 177 -15.37 12.12 -11.19
N ASP A 178 -14.13 12.37 -10.76
CA ASP A 178 -13.34 13.55 -11.18
C ASP A 178 -13.02 13.49 -12.69
N GLY A 179 -12.68 12.30 -13.22
CA GLY A 179 -12.49 12.08 -14.65
C GLY A 179 -13.75 12.31 -15.50
N LEU A 180 -14.94 12.16 -14.91
CA LEU A 180 -16.23 12.47 -15.55
C LEU A 180 -16.65 13.94 -15.38
N GLY A 181 -15.83 14.78 -14.73
CA GLY A 181 -16.12 16.20 -14.51
C GLY A 181 -17.18 16.48 -13.45
N MET A 182 -17.47 15.51 -12.56
CA MET A 182 -18.49 15.62 -11.51
C MET A 182 -17.89 16.08 -10.16
N ASP A 183 -18.75 16.52 -9.23
CA ASP A 183 -18.30 16.99 -7.90
C ASP A 183 -17.56 15.88 -7.13
N LYS A 184 -16.30 16.15 -6.84
CA LYS A 184 -15.28 15.27 -6.25
C LYS A 184 -15.25 15.23 -4.73
N SER A 185 -16.17 15.91 -4.05
CA SER A 185 -16.18 15.94 -2.58
C SER A 185 -16.55 14.55 -2.02
N PHE A 186 -15.71 14.02 -1.12
CA PHE A 186 -15.82 12.67 -0.53
C PHE A 186 -17.21 12.30 0.00
N ASP A 187 -17.97 13.27 0.50
CA ASP A 187 -19.28 13.05 1.11
C ASP A 187 -20.45 13.21 0.13
N ARG A 188 -20.17 13.63 -1.10
CA ARG A 188 -21.21 13.85 -2.12
C ARG A 188 -21.60 12.54 -2.77
N LEU A 189 -22.87 12.50 -3.17
CA LEU A 189 -23.50 11.35 -3.79
C LEU A 189 -22.72 10.78 -5.00
N PRO A 190 -22.08 11.59 -5.88
CA PRO A 190 -21.31 11.05 -7.02
C PRO A 190 -20.13 10.18 -6.59
N VAL A 191 -19.31 10.61 -5.63
CA VAL A 191 -18.17 9.83 -5.12
C VAL A 191 -18.65 8.56 -4.42
N LYS A 192 -19.75 8.62 -3.67
CA LYS A 192 -20.36 7.43 -3.05
C LYS A 192 -20.88 6.43 -4.08
N ILE A 193 -21.48 6.91 -5.18
CA ILE A 193 -21.92 6.08 -6.31
C ILE A 193 -20.72 5.45 -7.02
N GLY A 194 -19.69 6.23 -7.34
CA GLY A 194 -18.47 5.74 -7.99
C GLY A 194 -17.76 4.68 -7.14
N THR A 195 -17.65 4.92 -5.83
CA THR A 195 -17.10 3.97 -4.86
C THR A 195 -17.97 2.71 -4.78
N THR A 196 -19.29 2.86 -4.75
CA THR A 196 -20.23 1.72 -4.74
C THR A 196 -20.09 0.88 -6.00
N ALA A 197 -20.01 1.52 -7.18
CA ALA A 197 -19.80 0.82 -8.44
C ALA A 197 -18.48 0.05 -8.43
N ALA A 198 -17.37 0.67 -7.99
CA ALA A 198 -16.08 -0.01 -7.87
C ALA A 198 -16.13 -1.21 -6.92
N LEU A 199 -16.78 -1.06 -5.76
CA LEU A 199 -16.98 -2.12 -4.77
C LEU A 199 -17.82 -3.29 -5.31
N LEU A 200 -18.91 -2.99 -6.03
CA LEU A 200 -19.79 -3.99 -6.61
C LEU A 200 -19.14 -4.72 -7.79
N ILE A 201 -18.42 -4.01 -8.66
CA ILE A 201 -17.65 -4.61 -9.76
C ILE A 201 -16.58 -5.53 -9.19
N GLY A 202 -15.80 -5.07 -8.21
CA GLY A 202 -14.79 -5.88 -7.54
C GLY A 202 -15.39 -7.12 -6.88
N MET A 203 -16.54 -6.99 -6.22
CA MET A 203 -17.27 -8.11 -5.65
C MET A 203 -17.75 -9.10 -6.72
N LEU A 204 -18.28 -8.61 -7.85
CA LEU A 204 -18.73 -9.45 -8.95
C LEU A 204 -17.58 -10.26 -9.54
N ILE A 205 -16.44 -9.60 -9.82
CA ILE A 205 -15.23 -10.27 -10.32
C ILE A 205 -14.74 -11.32 -9.34
N ALA A 206 -14.72 -11.01 -8.04
CA ALA A 206 -14.31 -11.96 -7.01
C ALA A 206 -15.27 -13.16 -6.92
N MET A 207 -16.58 -12.93 -6.99
CA MET A 207 -17.58 -14.02 -6.98
C MET A 207 -17.50 -14.89 -8.25
N LEU A 208 -17.27 -14.29 -9.41
CA LEU A 208 -17.06 -15.03 -10.66
C LEU A 208 -15.79 -15.87 -10.59
N ALA A 209 -14.68 -15.30 -10.09
CA ALA A 209 -13.44 -16.05 -9.90
C ALA A 209 -13.64 -17.27 -8.98
N LEU A 210 -14.41 -17.13 -7.90
CA LEU A 210 -14.72 -18.24 -6.98
C LEU A 210 -15.66 -19.30 -7.58
N LYS A 211 -16.57 -18.91 -8.50
CA LYS A 211 -17.53 -19.83 -9.12
C LYS A 211 -16.99 -20.56 -10.34
N THR A 212 -16.05 -19.97 -11.07
CA THR A 212 -15.62 -20.47 -12.39
C THR A 212 -14.34 -21.31 -12.33
N GLU A 213 -13.93 -21.82 -11.15
CA GLU A 213 -12.63 -22.48 -10.94
C GLU A 213 -11.42 -21.65 -11.44
N PHE A 214 -11.60 -20.35 -11.65
CA PHE A 214 -10.52 -19.46 -12.04
C PHE A 214 -9.53 -19.41 -10.88
N ASN A 215 -8.30 -19.85 -11.13
CA ASN A 215 -7.26 -19.82 -10.12
C ASN A 215 -7.15 -18.37 -9.58
N PRO A 216 -7.41 -18.11 -8.28
CA PRO A 216 -7.33 -16.78 -7.69
C PRO A 216 -5.98 -16.10 -7.96
N VAL A 217 -4.92 -16.90 -8.11
CA VAL A 217 -3.58 -16.43 -8.49
C VAL A 217 -3.61 -15.75 -9.86
N THR A 218 -4.26 -16.33 -10.86
CA THR A 218 -4.36 -15.75 -12.22
C THR A 218 -5.12 -14.43 -12.21
N THR A 219 -6.20 -14.33 -11.44
CA THR A 219 -6.96 -13.08 -11.27
C THR A 219 -6.09 -11.98 -10.65
N ILE A 220 -5.28 -12.34 -9.64
CA ILE A 220 -4.31 -11.42 -9.02
C ILE A 220 -3.24 -11.01 -10.03
N LEU A 221 -2.71 -11.94 -10.83
CA LEU A 221 -1.71 -11.64 -11.86
C LEU A 221 -2.24 -10.67 -12.92
N ILE A 222 -3.49 -10.82 -13.35
CA ILE A 222 -4.14 -9.90 -14.31
C ILE A 222 -4.29 -8.50 -13.69
N ALA A 223 -4.77 -8.42 -12.45
CA ALA A 223 -4.89 -7.14 -11.74
C ALA A 223 -3.52 -6.44 -11.58
N GLN A 224 -2.47 -7.22 -11.30
CA GLN A 224 -1.11 -6.72 -11.21
C GLN A 224 -0.60 -6.23 -12.57
N ALA A 225 -0.86 -6.96 -13.66
CA ALA A 225 -0.51 -6.55 -15.02
C ALA A 225 -1.19 -5.22 -15.43
N ALA A 226 -2.47 -5.03 -15.09
CA ALA A 226 -3.16 -3.77 -15.33
C ALA A 226 -2.52 -2.60 -14.56
N THR A 227 -2.09 -2.85 -13.32
CA THR A 227 -1.39 -1.85 -12.50
C THR A 227 -0.05 -1.44 -13.10
N LEU A 228 0.68 -2.38 -13.72
CA LEU A 228 1.96 -2.08 -14.41
C LEU A 228 1.80 -1.13 -15.59
N LEU A 229 0.61 -1.08 -16.22
CA LEU A 229 0.30 -0.12 -17.29
C LEU A 229 -0.17 1.22 -16.73
N ALA A 230 -1.02 1.20 -15.70
CA ALA A 230 -1.62 2.41 -15.14
C ALA A 230 -0.60 3.32 -14.42
N VAL A 231 0.28 2.72 -13.61
CA VAL A 231 1.26 3.45 -12.78
C VAL A 231 2.21 4.38 -13.58
N PRO A 232 2.86 3.94 -14.68
CA PRO A 232 3.73 4.83 -15.45
C PRO A 232 2.95 5.96 -16.14
N VAL A 233 1.73 5.70 -16.62
CA VAL A 233 0.86 6.75 -17.19
C VAL A 233 0.54 7.79 -16.13
N CYS A 234 0.15 7.36 -14.93
CA CYS A 234 -0.06 8.23 -13.78
C CYS A 234 1.18 9.07 -13.44
N ALA A 235 2.38 8.47 -13.48
CA ALA A 235 3.63 9.15 -13.19
C ALA A 235 3.94 10.25 -14.22
N VAL A 236 3.77 9.94 -15.50
CA VAL A 236 3.96 10.92 -16.59
C VAL A 236 2.97 12.06 -16.45
N LEU A 237 1.69 11.78 -16.22
CA LEU A 237 0.67 12.81 -16.04
C LEU A 237 0.97 13.73 -14.85
N LEU A 238 1.40 13.14 -13.72
CA LEU A 238 1.78 13.92 -12.55
C LEU A 238 2.98 14.82 -12.84
N LEU A 239 4.01 14.31 -13.54
CA LEU A 239 5.18 15.07 -13.93
C LEU A 239 4.87 16.20 -14.91
N LEU A 240 3.98 15.96 -15.88
CA LEU A 240 3.52 16.97 -16.83
C LEU A 240 2.77 18.08 -16.10
N LEU A 241 1.79 17.73 -15.25
CA LEU A 241 1.02 18.70 -14.47
C LEU A 241 1.91 19.51 -13.52
N ALA A 242 2.85 18.87 -12.83
CA ALA A 242 3.78 19.53 -11.92
C ALA A 242 4.76 20.49 -12.63
N ASN A 243 4.94 20.32 -13.95
CA ASN A 243 5.78 21.17 -14.79
C ASN A 243 5.02 22.18 -15.64
N ASP A 244 3.70 22.07 -15.70
CA ASP A 244 2.85 22.98 -16.45
C ASP A 244 2.69 24.30 -15.69
N ARG A 245 3.12 25.39 -16.32
CA ARG A 245 3.04 26.73 -15.74
C ARG A 245 1.60 27.24 -15.65
N SER A 246 0.71 26.80 -16.53
CA SER A 246 -0.71 27.15 -16.49
C SER A 246 -1.43 26.56 -15.26
N VAL A 247 -0.97 25.40 -14.79
CA VAL A 247 -1.52 24.70 -13.62
C VAL A 247 -0.83 25.14 -12.33
N MET A 248 0.51 25.05 -12.29
CA MET A 248 1.30 25.24 -11.06
C MET A 248 1.69 26.68 -10.80
N GLY A 249 1.64 27.57 -11.80
CA GLY A 249 2.05 28.96 -11.66
C GLY A 249 3.51 29.10 -11.19
N GLU A 250 3.71 29.80 -10.08
CA GLU A 250 5.02 30.01 -9.46
C GLU A 250 5.55 28.79 -8.69
N MET A 251 4.68 27.82 -8.36
CA MET A 251 5.03 26.60 -7.63
C MET A 251 5.50 25.46 -8.56
N LYS A 252 5.83 25.77 -9.81
CA LYS A 252 6.35 24.79 -10.77
C LYS A 252 7.61 24.10 -10.23
N ASN A 253 7.75 22.82 -10.51
CA ASN A 253 8.96 22.08 -10.16
C ASN A 253 10.23 22.74 -10.70
N GLY A 254 11.18 22.96 -9.80
CA GLY A 254 12.54 23.36 -10.15
C GLY A 254 13.37 22.20 -10.72
N PRO A 255 14.57 22.48 -11.25
CA PRO A 255 15.44 21.47 -11.87
C PRO A 255 15.85 20.35 -10.90
N VAL A 256 16.02 20.66 -9.61
CA VAL A 256 16.35 19.66 -8.58
C VAL A 256 15.21 18.67 -8.36
N VAL A 257 13.98 19.18 -8.21
CA VAL A 257 12.79 18.34 -8.01
C VAL A 257 12.53 17.48 -9.25
N ASN A 258 12.71 18.04 -10.44
CA ASN A 258 12.61 17.28 -11.68
C ASN A 258 13.71 16.22 -11.83
N GLY A 259 14.94 16.49 -11.38
CA GLY A 259 16.01 15.49 -11.36
C GLY A 259 15.65 14.30 -10.46
N ILE A 260 15.20 14.57 -9.23
CA ILE A 260 14.75 13.53 -8.29
C ILE A 260 13.56 12.76 -8.86
N ALA A 261 12.57 13.46 -9.42
CA ALA A 261 11.39 12.82 -10.00
C ALA A 261 11.73 11.99 -11.25
N GLY A 262 12.71 12.42 -12.04
CA GLY A 262 13.26 11.66 -13.16
C GLY A 262 13.94 10.36 -12.71
N ILE A 263 14.76 10.42 -11.65
CA ILE A 263 15.34 9.21 -11.05
C ILE A 263 14.22 8.28 -10.54
N GLY A 264 13.22 8.83 -9.83
CA GLY A 264 12.07 8.06 -9.37
C GLY A 264 11.30 7.40 -10.51
N PHE A 265 11.15 8.09 -11.64
CA PHE A 265 10.54 7.54 -12.85
C PHE A 265 11.38 6.41 -13.46
N LEU A 266 12.70 6.56 -13.53
CA LEU A 266 13.59 5.50 -14.01
C LEU A 266 13.54 4.26 -13.11
N VAL A 267 13.51 4.44 -11.79
CA VAL A 267 13.33 3.35 -10.82
C VAL A 267 12.00 2.66 -11.05
N LEU A 268 10.93 3.41 -11.30
CA LEU A 268 9.61 2.87 -11.61
C LEU A 268 9.62 2.06 -12.91
N CYS A 269 10.27 2.54 -13.98
CA CYS A 269 10.45 1.79 -15.22
C CYS A 269 11.22 0.49 -14.99
N TRP A 270 12.31 0.55 -14.20
CA TRP A 270 13.09 -0.62 -13.82
C TRP A 270 12.25 -1.63 -13.02
N MET A 271 11.40 -1.17 -12.10
CA MET A 271 10.50 -2.04 -11.33
C MET A 271 9.47 -2.74 -12.22
N ILE A 272 8.88 -2.00 -13.17
CA ILE A 272 7.91 -2.57 -14.12
C ILE A 272 8.58 -3.67 -14.94
N TRP A 273 9.77 -3.39 -15.47
CA TRP A 273 10.55 -4.38 -16.24
C TRP A 273 10.77 -5.66 -15.43
N ASN A 274 11.19 -5.55 -14.18
CA ASN A 274 11.42 -6.69 -13.30
C ASN A 274 10.13 -7.45 -12.96
N THR A 275 9.02 -6.75 -12.79
CA THR A 275 7.73 -7.36 -12.45
C THR A 275 7.14 -8.11 -13.65
N ILE A 276 7.31 -7.59 -14.87
CA ILE A 276 6.92 -8.28 -16.11
C ILE A 276 7.61 -9.63 -16.20
N GLY A 277 8.93 -9.69 -15.95
CA GLY A 277 9.67 -10.96 -15.95
C GLY A 277 9.15 -11.98 -14.93
N SER A 278 8.79 -11.52 -13.72
CA SER A 278 8.19 -12.39 -12.69
C SER A 278 6.80 -12.89 -13.08
N ILE A 279 5.96 -12.02 -13.66
CA ILE A 279 4.62 -12.38 -14.12
C ILE A 279 4.71 -13.39 -15.28
N GLN A 280 5.60 -13.16 -16.26
CA GLN A 280 5.82 -14.10 -17.37
C GLN A 280 6.26 -15.48 -16.88
N ALA A 281 7.20 -15.54 -15.93
CA ALA A 281 7.63 -16.81 -15.33
C ALA A 281 6.47 -17.54 -14.63
N LYS A 282 5.60 -16.81 -13.92
CA LYS A 282 4.42 -17.39 -13.26
C LYS A 282 3.35 -17.87 -14.24
N PHE A 283 3.12 -17.14 -15.33
CA PHE A 283 2.23 -17.58 -16.41
C PHE A 283 2.77 -18.82 -17.11
N ALA A 284 4.08 -18.87 -17.38
CA ALA A 284 4.72 -20.05 -17.97
C ALA A 284 4.62 -21.28 -17.05
N ALA A 285 4.79 -21.11 -15.73
CA ALA A 285 4.63 -22.19 -14.75
C ALA A 285 3.18 -22.70 -14.67
N LEU A 286 2.19 -21.82 -14.79
CA LEU A 286 0.77 -22.19 -14.84
C LEU A 286 0.40 -22.94 -16.14
N GLY A 287 1.06 -22.61 -17.26
CA GLY A 287 0.85 -23.29 -18.54
C GLY A 287 1.60 -24.63 -18.70
N ALA A 288 2.68 -24.84 -17.94
CA ALA A 288 3.47 -26.08 -17.97
C ALA A 288 2.92 -27.18 -17.04
N GLY A 289 1.95 -26.86 -16.17
CA GLY A 289 1.30 -27.80 -15.25
C GLY A 289 -0.09 -28.26 -15.69
N GLY A 290 -0.47 -28.02 -16.95
CA GLY A 290 -1.74 -28.44 -17.56
C GLY A 290 -1.59 -29.57 -18.55
#